data_AF-A0A2N9NQU2-F1
#
_entry.id   AF-A0A2N9NQU2-F1
#
_cell.length_a   1.000
_cell.length_b   1.000
_cell.length_c   1.000
_cell.angle_alpha   90.00
_cell.angle_beta   90.00
_cell.angle_gamma   90.00
#
_symmetry.space_group_name_H-M   'P 1'
#
loop_
_entity.id
_entity.type
_entity.pdbx_description
1 polymer ?
#
loop_
_entity_poly.entity_id
_entity_poly.type
_entity_poly.pdbx_seq_one_letter_code
_entity_poly.pdbx_strand_id
1 'polypeptide(L)'
;MRITIITRVTVVLGLLASCGCATPTVIRPGAVWPDDRGKHVQAHGGGILKVRGTYYWFGEDRSQDNDPHFRYVACYSSTDLAHWRFRRQVVKLADPEELGRGWVLERPKVFYNAKTKKYVMYAHIDGKGQYRFASVAVFTCNTPDGDYEKMSSAVQE
;
A
#
# COMPACT_ATOMS: atom_id res chain seq x y z
N MET A 1 -46.69 -26.09 -60.58
CA MET A 1 -45.34 -26.60 -60.28
C MET A 1 -44.86 -25.91 -59.00
N ARG A 2 -44.17 -26.64 -58.11
CA ARG A 2 -44.13 -26.47 -56.64
C ARG A 2 -43.45 -25.17 -56.14
N ILE A 3 -44.05 -24.57 -55.11
CA ILE A 3 -43.50 -23.48 -54.29
C ILE A 3 -42.67 -24.11 -53.17
N THR A 4 -41.39 -23.76 -53.05
CA THR A 4 -40.50 -24.27 -52.00
C THR A 4 -40.20 -23.15 -51.00
N ILE A 5 -40.69 -23.30 -49.77
CA ILE A 5 -40.46 -22.39 -48.65
C ILE A 5 -39.14 -22.80 -47.98
N ILE A 6 -38.17 -21.89 -47.90
CA ILE A 6 -36.89 -22.09 -47.20
C ILE A 6 -37.02 -21.48 -45.80
N THR A 7 -37.17 -22.32 -44.78
CA THR A 7 -37.18 -21.91 -43.38
C THR A 7 -35.74 -21.69 -42.91
N ARG A 8 -35.35 -20.44 -42.63
CA ARG A 8 -34.05 -20.14 -42.00
C ARG A 8 -34.13 -20.40 -40.51
N VAL A 9 -33.38 -21.40 -40.05
CA VAL A 9 -33.19 -21.67 -38.61
C VAL A 9 -32.00 -20.85 -38.13
N THR A 10 -32.25 -19.86 -37.27
CA THR A 10 -31.21 -19.05 -36.63
C THR A 10 -30.78 -19.74 -35.34
N VAL A 11 -29.55 -20.24 -35.28
CA VAL A 11 -28.97 -20.81 -34.05
C VAL A 11 -28.43 -19.66 -33.19
N VAL A 12 -29.05 -19.41 -32.04
CA VAL A 12 -28.55 -18.47 -31.04
C VAL A 12 -27.59 -19.23 -30.12
N LEU A 13 -26.29 -18.98 -30.32
CA LEU A 13 -25.24 -19.52 -29.46
C LEU A 13 -25.21 -18.71 -28.15
N GLY A 14 -25.80 -19.25 -27.09
CA GLY A 14 -25.81 -18.60 -25.76
C GLY A 14 -24.40 -18.51 -25.18
N LEU A 15 -23.92 -17.30 -24.90
CA LEU A 15 -22.72 -17.07 -24.10
C LEU A 15 -22.98 -17.55 -22.67
N LEU A 16 -22.50 -18.75 -22.33
CA LEU A 16 -22.39 -19.19 -20.95
C LEU A 16 -21.28 -18.36 -20.28
N ALA A 17 -21.67 -17.31 -19.57
CA ALA A 17 -20.76 -16.58 -18.68
C ALA A 17 -20.37 -17.52 -17.53
N SER A 18 -19.23 -18.19 -17.67
CA SER A 18 -18.62 -18.96 -16.59
C SER A 18 -18.25 -17.99 -15.46
N CYS A 19 -19.04 -18.00 -14.39
CA CYS A 19 -18.68 -17.36 -13.13
C CYS A 19 -17.51 -18.14 -12.53
N GLY A 20 -16.28 -17.79 -12.91
CA GLY A 20 -15.09 -18.38 -12.35
C GLY A 20 -14.95 -17.97 -10.90
N CYS A 21 -15.19 -18.88 -9.96
CA CYS A 21 -14.77 -18.70 -8.58
C CYS A 21 -13.24 -18.63 -8.56
N ALA A 22 -12.68 -17.47 -8.23
CA ALA A 22 -11.24 -17.33 -8.04
C ALA A 22 -10.79 -18.29 -6.91
N THR A 23 -9.83 -19.16 -7.21
CA THR A 23 -9.25 -20.06 -6.22
C THR A 23 -8.66 -19.23 -5.06
N PRO A 24 -8.95 -19.57 -3.80
CA PRO A 24 -8.39 -18.85 -2.66
C PRO A 24 -6.85 -18.87 -2.73
N THR A 25 -6.23 -17.70 -2.67
CA THR A 25 -4.77 -17.60 -2.68
C THR A 25 -4.24 -18.04 -1.32
N VAL A 26 -3.33 -19.02 -1.32
CA VAL A 26 -2.73 -19.54 -0.09
C VAL A 26 -1.58 -18.65 0.36
N ILE A 27 -1.77 -17.95 1.48
CA ILE A 27 -0.69 -17.24 2.15
C ILE A 27 0.22 -18.26 2.84
N ARG A 28 1.52 -18.19 2.57
CA ARG A 28 2.54 -19.05 3.19
C ARG A 28 3.43 -18.18 4.09
N PRO A 29 3.20 -18.16 5.41
CA PRO A 29 4.06 -17.44 6.35
C PRO A 29 5.53 -17.85 6.20
N GLY A 30 6.44 -16.88 6.25
CA GLY A 30 7.88 -17.09 6.10
C GLY A 30 8.38 -17.20 4.65
N ALA A 31 7.49 -17.41 3.67
CA ALA A 31 7.87 -17.36 2.26
C ALA A 31 8.08 -15.90 1.79
N VAL A 32 8.87 -15.72 0.73
CA VAL A 32 8.94 -14.45 0.01
C VAL A 32 7.59 -14.16 -0.63
N TRP A 33 7.06 -12.96 -0.41
CA TRP A 33 5.85 -12.48 -1.07
C TRP A 33 6.26 -11.52 -2.18
N PRO A 34 6.16 -11.91 -3.46
CA PRO A 34 6.48 -11.03 -4.57
C PRO A 34 5.34 -10.04 -4.84
N ASP A 35 5.69 -8.83 -5.26
CA ASP A 35 4.77 -7.86 -5.84
C ASP A 35 4.60 -8.06 -7.36
N ASP A 36 3.85 -7.18 -8.02
CA ASP A 36 3.62 -7.19 -9.47
C ASP A 36 4.87 -6.94 -10.32
N ARG A 37 5.99 -6.58 -9.71
CA ARG A 37 7.30 -6.41 -10.35
C ARG A 37 8.20 -7.64 -10.13
N GLY A 38 7.70 -8.66 -9.43
CA GLY A 38 8.48 -9.82 -9.00
C GLY A 38 9.45 -9.51 -7.86
N LYS A 39 9.37 -8.34 -7.23
CA LYS A 39 10.22 -7.97 -6.09
C LYS A 39 9.55 -8.35 -4.79
N HIS A 40 10.33 -8.70 -3.76
CA HIS A 40 9.77 -8.95 -2.44
C HIS A 40 9.05 -7.70 -1.91
N VAL A 41 7.83 -7.87 -1.38
CA VAL A 41 7.08 -6.83 -0.67
C VAL A 41 7.86 -6.38 0.56
N GLN A 42 8.12 -5.08 0.64
CA GLN A 42 8.87 -4.42 1.70
C GLN A 42 7.93 -3.47 2.46
N ALA A 43 7.14 -4.02 3.38
CA ALA A 43 6.14 -3.29 4.16
C ALA A 43 6.18 -3.69 5.65
N HIS A 44 7.37 -3.62 6.24
CA HIS A 44 7.62 -4.08 7.61
C HIS A 44 6.96 -3.20 8.66
N GLY A 45 6.56 -3.79 9.80
CA GLY A 45 6.01 -3.07 10.96
C GLY A 45 4.70 -2.29 10.70
N GLY A 46 4.13 -2.45 9.51
CA GLY A 46 3.18 -1.52 8.94
C GLY A 46 1.71 -1.75 9.32
N GLY A 47 0.80 -1.34 8.43
CA GLY A 47 -0.64 -1.48 8.62
C GLY A 47 -1.40 -1.44 7.30
N ILE A 48 -2.63 -1.96 7.31
CA ILE A 48 -3.50 -2.04 6.12
C ILE A 48 -4.71 -1.12 6.28
N LEU A 49 -4.99 -0.31 5.24
CA LEU A 49 -6.16 0.53 5.12
C LEU A 49 -7.03 0.05 3.95
N LYS A 50 -8.35 -0.05 4.13
CA LYS A 50 -9.28 -0.36 3.03
C LYS A 50 -9.98 0.90 2.52
N VAL A 51 -9.90 1.17 1.22
CA VAL A 51 -10.57 2.29 0.54
C VAL A 51 -11.31 1.75 -0.69
N ARG A 52 -12.64 1.88 -0.71
CA ARG A 52 -13.50 1.51 -1.85
C ARG A 52 -13.18 0.13 -2.46
N GLY A 53 -13.02 -0.88 -1.60
CA GLY A 53 -12.73 -2.26 -2.03
C GLY A 53 -11.25 -2.57 -2.30
N THR A 54 -10.37 -1.56 -2.30
CA THR A 54 -8.92 -1.75 -2.42
C THR A 54 -8.28 -1.69 -1.03
N TYR A 55 -7.40 -2.64 -0.73
CA TYR A 55 -6.53 -2.65 0.44
C TYR A 55 -5.21 -1.96 0.10
N TYR A 56 -4.72 -1.12 1.00
CA TYR A 56 -3.44 -0.44 0.91
C TYR A 56 -2.59 -0.85 2.10
N TRP A 57 -1.45 -1.50 1.85
CA TRP A 57 -0.51 -1.92 2.87
C TRP A 57 0.68 -0.98 2.89
N PHE A 58 0.80 -0.25 3.99
CA PHE A 58 1.92 0.63 4.28
C PHE A 58 2.89 -0.06 5.18
N GLY A 59 4.18 0.18 5.02
CA GLY A 59 5.19 -0.30 5.95
C GLY A 59 6.57 0.23 5.64
N GLU A 60 7.51 -0.01 6.55
CA GLU A 60 8.90 0.40 6.39
C GLU A 60 9.49 -0.33 5.19
N ASP A 61 10.07 0.43 4.26
CA ASP A 61 10.78 -0.14 3.13
C ASP A 61 12.24 -0.38 3.54
N ARG A 62 12.57 -1.65 3.77
CA ARG A 62 13.88 -2.13 4.22
C ARG A 62 14.72 -2.69 3.05
N SER A 63 14.40 -2.32 1.81
CA SER A 63 15.18 -2.73 0.62
C SER A 63 16.64 -2.29 0.76
N GLN A 64 17.57 -3.14 0.31
CA GLN A 64 19.01 -2.92 0.49
C GLN A 64 19.58 -1.86 -0.48
N ASP A 65 18.87 -1.54 -1.55
CA ASP A 65 19.19 -0.50 -2.53
C ASP A 65 18.71 0.90 -2.11
N ASN A 66 18.01 1.02 -0.98
CA ASN A 66 17.61 2.32 -0.44
C ASN A 66 18.81 3.13 0.05
N ASP A 67 18.82 4.43 -0.27
CA ASP A 67 19.83 5.35 0.25
C ASP A 67 19.76 5.41 1.79
N PRO A 68 20.82 5.02 2.51
CA PRO A 68 20.83 4.93 3.97
C PRO A 68 20.73 6.29 4.69
N HIS A 69 20.83 7.42 3.98
CA HIS A 69 20.57 8.75 4.53
C HIS A 69 19.08 9.04 4.74
N PHE A 70 18.20 8.29 4.09
CA PHE A 70 16.75 8.47 4.17
C PHE A 70 16.05 7.27 4.82
N ARG A 71 14.86 7.50 5.36
CA ARG A 71 13.92 6.43 5.73
C ARG A 71 12.71 6.46 4.83
N TYR A 72 12.22 5.27 4.52
CA TYR A 72 11.23 5.07 3.47
C TYR A 72 10.01 4.32 4.04
N VAL A 73 8.83 4.73 3.63
CA VAL A 73 7.59 3.97 3.81
C VAL A 73 7.08 3.60 2.43
N ALA A 74 6.98 2.30 2.14
CA ALA A 74 6.35 1.82 0.92
C ALA A 74 4.84 1.64 1.10
N CYS A 75 4.12 1.74 -0.01
CA CYS A 75 2.71 1.41 -0.11
C CYS A 75 2.49 0.40 -1.24
N TYR A 76 1.70 -0.62 -0.94
CA TYR A 76 1.24 -1.64 -1.88
C TYR A 76 -0.29 -1.62 -1.90
N SER A 77 -0.90 -1.98 -3.02
CA SER A 77 -2.35 -2.14 -3.10
C SER A 77 -2.77 -3.55 -3.54
N SER A 78 -3.89 -4.04 -3.03
CA SER A 78 -4.46 -5.34 -3.37
C SER A 78 -5.99 -5.29 -3.33
N THR A 79 -6.66 -6.14 -4.10
CA THR A 79 -8.11 -6.37 -3.99
C THR A 79 -8.47 -7.64 -3.22
N ASP A 80 -7.48 -8.49 -2.90
CA ASP A 80 -7.67 -9.81 -2.32
C ASP A 80 -6.77 -10.13 -1.11
N LEU A 81 -5.98 -9.15 -0.65
CA LEU A 81 -5.00 -9.26 0.45
C LEU A 81 -3.83 -10.22 0.20
N ALA A 82 -3.71 -10.78 -1.01
CA ALA A 82 -2.69 -11.79 -1.33
C ALA A 82 -1.78 -11.35 -2.48
N HIS A 83 -2.34 -10.74 -3.52
CA HIS A 83 -1.59 -10.21 -4.65
C HIS A 83 -1.38 -8.71 -4.46
N TRP A 84 -0.12 -8.32 -4.26
CA TRP A 84 0.24 -6.94 -3.94
C TRP A 84 0.86 -6.25 -5.15
N ARG A 85 0.30 -5.11 -5.53
CA ARG A 85 0.87 -4.20 -6.52
C ARG A 85 1.68 -3.13 -5.80
N PHE A 86 2.94 -2.93 -6.15
CA PHE A 86 3.70 -1.79 -5.64
C PHE A 86 3.11 -0.49 -6.15
N ARG A 87 2.93 0.48 -5.25
CA ARG A 87 2.45 1.82 -5.61
C ARG A 87 3.61 2.79 -5.65
N ARG A 88 4.21 3.04 -4.48
CA ARG A 88 5.38 3.91 -4.34
C ARG A 88 6.02 3.77 -2.97
N GLN A 89 7.18 4.39 -2.81
CA GLN A 89 7.66 4.87 -1.52
C GLN A 89 6.92 6.17 -1.19
N VAL A 90 5.85 6.07 -0.40
CA VAL A 90 4.96 7.19 -0.06
C VAL A 90 5.61 8.20 0.87
N VAL A 91 6.65 7.80 1.60
CA VAL A 91 7.52 8.68 2.39
C VAL A 91 8.97 8.40 1.98
N LYS A 92 9.73 9.48 1.76
CA LYS A 92 11.19 9.50 1.72
C LYS A 92 11.64 10.66 2.61
N LEU A 93 12.12 10.36 3.80
CA LEU A 93 12.41 11.35 4.84
C LEU A 93 13.90 11.37 5.18
N ALA A 94 14.53 12.54 5.09
CA ALA A 94 15.87 12.77 5.65
C ALA A 94 15.79 12.94 7.17
N ASP A 95 16.93 12.98 7.87
CA ASP A 95 16.95 13.17 9.32
C ASP A 95 16.09 14.39 9.74
N PRO A 96 14.93 14.19 10.40
CA PRO A 96 13.93 15.23 10.51
C PRO A 96 14.17 16.19 11.68
N GLU A 97 15.02 15.80 12.64
CA GLU A 97 15.23 16.51 13.91
C GLU A 97 16.70 16.46 14.34
N GLU A 98 17.64 16.34 13.39
CA GLU A 98 19.08 16.20 13.63
C GLU A 98 19.42 15.06 14.63
N LEU A 99 18.68 13.94 14.53
CA LEU A 99 18.79 12.77 15.40
C LEU A 99 20.09 11.98 15.18
N GLY A 100 20.79 12.29 14.10
CA GLY A 100 22.07 11.74 13.74
C GLY A 100 21.97 10.40 13.01
N ARG A 101 23.14 9.91 12.60
CA ARG A 101 23.24 8.68 11.81
C ARG A 101 22.61 7.49 12.54
N GLY A 102 21.71 6.80 11.84
CA GLY A 102 21.04 5.59 12.33
C GLY A 102 19.74 5.87 13.10
N TRP A 103 19.22 7.10 13.01
CA TRP A 103 17.82 7.38 13.35
C TRP A 103 16.86 6.47 12.58
N VAL A 104 15.66 6.30 13.12
CA VAL A 104 14.66 5.36 12.62
C VAL A 104 13.31 6.03 12.37
N LEU A 105 12.58 5.50 11.39
CA LEU A 105 11.15 5.76 11.18
C LEU A 105 10.48 4.40 11.17
N GLU A 106 9.64 4.14 12.15
CA GLU A 106 9.11 2.80 12.41
C GLU A 106 7.59 2.79 12.50
N ARG A 107 7.04 1.62 12.20
CA ARG A 107 5.63 1.26 12.43
C ARG A 107 4.62 2.26 11.85
N PRO A 108 4.74 2.71 10.59
CA PRO A 108 3.78 3.65 10.01
C PRO A 108 2.36 3.07 10.04
N LYS A 109 1.38 3.91 10.38
CA LYS A 109 -0.05 3.62 10.36
C LYS A 109 -0.80 4.77 9.69
N VAL A 110 -1.69 4.44 8.75
CA VAL A 110 -2.44 5.42 7.96
C VAL A 110 -3.92 5.34 8.28
N PHE A 111 -4.53 6.50 8.51
CA PHE A 111 -5.95 6.66 8.76
C PHE A 111 -6.54 7.70 7.81
N TYR A 112 -7.78 7.49 7.38
CA TYR A 112 -8.51 8.50 6.61
C TYR A 112 -9.28 9.44 7.56
N ASN A 113 -9.05 10.74 7.42
CA ASN A 113 -9.77 11.77 8.15
C ASN A 113 -10.96 12.26 7.32
N ALA A 114 -12.18 11.91 7.73
CA ALA A 114 -13.39 12.24 6.99
C ALA A 114 -13.73 13.74 6.98
N LYS A 115 -13.25 14.53 7.95
CA LYS A 115 -13.49 15.99 8.02
C LYS A 115 -12.62 16.73 7.00
N THR A 116 -11.34 16.41 6.95
CA THR A 116 -10.37 17.07 6.06
C THR A 116 -10.23 16.40 4.70
N LYS A 117 -10.80 15.19 4.54
CA LYS A 117 -10.65 14.33 3.35
C LYS A 117 -9.20 13.94 3.06
N LYS A 118 -8.33 13.99 4.07
CA LYS A 118 -6.92 13.63 3.96
C LYS A 118 -6.65 12.25 4.56
N TYR A 119 -5.59 11.63 4.08
CA TYR A 119 -4.97 10.48 4.72
C TYR A 119 -3.86 10.99 5.64
N VAL A 120 -3.88 10.54 6.89
CA VAL A 120 -2.95 10.94 7.93
C VAL A 120 -2.14 9.72 8.33
N MET A 121 -0.82 9.81 8.18
CA MET A 121 0.11 8.79 8.63
C MET A 121 0.73 9.20 9.96
N TYR A 122 0.75 8.28 10.92
CA TYR A 122 1.52 8.39 12.15
C TYR A 122 2.66 7.37 12.09
N ALA A 123 3.87 7.78 12.45
CA ALA A 123 5.03 6.90 12.54
C ALA A 123 5.85 7.27 13.78
N HIS A 124 6.50 6.27 14.37
CA HIS A 124 7.48 6.48 15.42
C HIS A 124 8.78 6.98 14.79
N ILE A 125 9.36 8.03 15.37
CA ILE A 125 10.70 8.50 15.04
C ILE A 125 11.57 8.48 16.29
N ASP A 126 12.79 8.00 16.12
CA ASP A 126 13.79 7.96 17.19
C ASP A 126 15.22 8.15 16.71
N GLY A 127 16.08 8.52 17.65
CA GLY A 127 17.52 8.49 17.46
C GLY A 127 18.09 7.08 17.59
N LYS A 128 19.34 6.90 17.14
CA LYS A 128 20.02 5.61 17.23
C LYS A 128 20.25 5.19 18.68
N GLY A 129 19.99 3.92 19.00
CA GLY A 129 20.42 3.28 20.25
C GLY A 129 19.29 3.14 21.26
N GLN A 130 19.30 3.93 22.32
CA GLN A 130 18.43 3.74 23.49
C GLN A 130 17.00 4.26 23.33
N TYR A 131 16.57 4.61 22.11
CA TYR A 131 15.21 5.09 21.82
C TYR A 131 14.73 6.22 22.75
N ARG A 132 15.60 7.20 23.02
CA ARG A 132 15.33 8.25 24.01
C ARG A 132 14.52 9.41 23.46
N PHE A 133 14.47 9.58 22.13
CA PHE A 133 13.71 10.66 21.51
C PHE A 133 12.22 10.33 21.46
N ALA A 134 11.88 9.05 21.23
CA ALA A 134 10.55 8.46 21.43
C ALA A 134 9.37 9.33 20.96
N SER A 135 9.45 9.84 19.73
CA SER A 135 8.50 10.84 19.22
C SER A 135 7.63 10.28 18.09
N VAL A 136 6.57 11.01 17.78
CA VAL A 136 5.66 10.69 16.68
C VAL A 136 5.81 11.72 15.57
N ALA A 137 6.09 11.26 14.37
CA ALA A 137 5.93 12.08 13.18
C ALA A 137 4.55 11.86 12.56
N VAL A 138 3.98 12.96 12.07
CA VAL A 138 2.70 12.95 11.39
C VAL A 138 2.89 13.44 9.96
N PHE A 139 2.32 12.71 9.01
CA PHE A 139 2.37 13.05 7.60
C PHE A 139 0.95 13.10 7.04
N THR A 140 0.73 13.89 5.99
CA THR A 140 -0.57 13.94 5.33
C THR A 140 -0.46 13.81 3.82
N CYS A 141 -1.49 13.25 3.19
CA CYS A 141 -1.64 13.19 1.75
C CYS A 141 -3.13 13.30 1.36
N ASN A 142 -3.42 13.72 0.14
CA ASN A 142 -4.78 13.77 -0.39
C ASN A 142 -5.25 12.43 -0.98
N THR A 143 -4.32 11.50 -1.24
CA THR A 143 -4.60 10.17 -1.80
C THR A 143 -3.98 9.10 -0.90
N PRO A 144 -4.51 7.86 -0.88
CA PRO A 144 -3.99 6.82 -0.01
C PRO A 144 -2.54 6.44 -0.38
N ASP A 145 -2.15 6.57 -1.63
CA ASP A 145 -0.88 6.11 -2.15
C ASP A 145 -0.09 7.23 -2.83
N GLY A 146 -0.33 8.48 -2.45
CA GLY A 146 0.43 9.64 -2.93
C GLY A 146 1.69 9.91 -2.12
N ASP A 147 2.35 11.04 -2.39
CA ASP A 147 3.51 11.47 -1.60
C ASP A 147 3.00 12.11 -0.30
N TYR A 148 3.43 11.55 0.83
CA TYR A 148 3.05 12.01 2.16
C TYR A 148 4.05 13.06 2.64
N GLU A 149 3.53 14.21 3.03
CA GLU A 149 4.32 15.34 3.50
C GLU A 149 4.31 15.37 5.03
N LYS A 150 5.51 15.46 5.65
CA LYS A 150 5.63 15.62 7.11
C LYS A 150 5.02 16.96 7.50
N MET A 151 4.14 16.95 8.50
CA MET A 151 3.66 18.20 9.09
C MET A 151 4.78 18.83 9.91
N SER A 152 5.00 20.13 9.73
CA SER A 152 5.90 20.87 10.62
C SER A 152 5.36 20.84 12.05
N SER A 153 6.26 20.75 13.02
CA SER A 153 5.98 20.89 14.44
C SER A 153 5.63 22.36 14.75
N ALA A 154 4.47 22.83 14.28
CA ALA A 154 3.85 24.03 14.82
C ALA A 154 3.20 23.63 16.16
N VAL A 155 3.92 23.97 17.24
CA VAL A 155 3.48 24.18 18.63
C VAL A 155 2.16 23.48 19.01
N GLN A 156 2.28 22.46 19.87
CA GLN A 156 1.16 22.01 20.70
C GLN A 156 0.64 23.22 21.47
N GLU A 157 -0.65 23.54 21.29
CA GLU A 157 -1.39 24.53 22.09
C GLU A 157 -1.26 24.27 23.60
#